data_AF-A0A150KTQ7-F1
#
_entry.id   AF-A0A150KTQ7-F1
#
_cell.length_a   1.000
_cell.length_b   1.000
_cell.length_c   1.000
_cell.angle_alpha   90.00
_cell.angle_beta   90.00
_cell.angle_gamma   90.00
#
_symmetry.space_group_name_H-M   'P 1'
#
loop_
_entity.id
_entity.type
_entity.pdbx_description
1 polymer ?
#
loop_
_entity_poly.entity_id
_entity_poly.type
_entity_poly.pdbx_seq_one_letter_code
_entity_poly.pdbx_strand_id
1 'polypeptide(L)'
;MKKFLLIVAVLIMVFVNTGLSKASNDSNTITQDQFLKYVKKSKMFKELKKDFLSKDIKKYYLLNPVINEDAEQTGWIVQYEALYNVEESKGKKNKGNENPKVEATLTSLVSFMYDFETKKLNTYVIDYNRLIDEKAIYLRYLDSGESEKIDVSDVDGVNEELEPFITTVEDEIANKEKDLEEASENIQSTSTAPVAITDIEPLAAGNICYQCSKLQKYQGDYSPECKKAVGTVCSVKITGPKLLKWAKTLICAGTKIIGCYIPAYYICVEGKWMTTCPAYD
;
A
#
# COMPACT_ATOMS: atom_id res chain seq x y z
N MET A 1 -14.02 38.45 -57.03
CA MET A 1 -14.35 38.31 -55.59
C MET A 1 -15.38 37.20 -55.31
N LYS A 2 -15.33 36.05 -56.00
CA LYS A 2 -16.23 34.90 -55.73
C LYS A 2 -15.49 33.62 -55.29
N LYS A 3 -14.16 33.57 -55.44
CA LYS A 3 -13.33 32.41 -55.06
C LYS A 3 -12.81 32.46 -53.61
N PHE A 4 -12.79 33.63 -52.98
CA PHE A 4 -12.39 33.78 -51.57
C PHE A 4 -13.52 33.48 -50.56
N LEU A 5 -14.79 33.59 -50.97
CA LEU A 5 -15.94 33.28 -50.12
C LEU A 5 -16.14 31.77 -49.87
N LEU A 6 -15.68 30.92 -50.79
CA LEU A 6 -15.78 29.46 -50.66
C LEU A 6 -14.74 28.87 -49.71
N ILE A 7 -13.56 29.50 -49.59
CA ILE A 7 -12.49 29.00 -48.71
C ILE A 7 -12.78 29.33 -47.24
N VAL A 8 -13.43 30.46 -46.97
CA VAL A 8 -13.85 30.84 -45.61
C VAL A 8 -15.03 29.98 -45.13
N ALA A 9 -15.94 29.55 -46.03
CA ALA A 9 -17.05 28.66 -45.67
C ALA A 9 -16.59 27.24 -45.31
N VAL A 10 -15.51 26.73 -45.91
CA VAL A 10 -14.94 25.42 -45.57
C VAL A 10 -14.15 25.47 -44.25
N LEU A 11 -13.50 26.58 -43.92
CA LEU A 11 -12.78 26.74 -42.66
C LEU A 11 -13.69 26.91 -41.43
N ILE A 12 -14.92 27.42 -41.61
CA ILE A 12 -15.89 27.55 -40.49
C ILE A 12 -16.62 26.22 -40.19
N MET A 13 -16.69 25.27 -41.14
CA MET A 13 -17.28 23.94 -40.87
C MET A 13 -16.36 22.99 -40.07
N VAL A 14 -15.07 23.29 -39.93
CA VAL A 14 -14.13 22.43 -39.17
C VAL A 14 -14.21 22.68 -37.66
N PHE A 15 -14.90 23.73 -37.19
CA PHE A 15 -14.97 24.09 -35.77
C PHE A 15 -16.33 23.82 -35.08
N VAL A 16 -17.26 23.10 -35.72
CA VAL A 16 -18.59 22.79 -35.12
C VAL A 16 -18.73 21.33 -34.70
N ASN A 17 -17.67 20.51 -34.71
CA ASN A 17 -17.76 19.11 -34.28
C ASN A 17 -16.73 18.64 -33.23
N THR A 18 -16.12 19.57 -32.49
CA THR A 18 -15.45 19.23 -31.22
C THR A 18 -16.35 19.47 -30.01
N GLY A 19 -17.66 19.21 -30.18
CA GLY A 19 -18.49 18.74 -29.08
C GLY A 19 -18.18 17.27 -28.84
N LEU A 20 -16.99 16.96 -28.32
CA LEU A 20 -16.68 15.62 -27.80
C LEU A 20 -17.42 15.45 -26.46
N SER A 21 -18.73 15.52 -26.51
CA SER A 21 -19.61 14.91 -25.52
C SER A 21 -20.14 13.65 -26.17
N LYS A 22 -19.30 12.61 -26.24
CA LYS A 22 -19.81 11.24 -26.30
C LYS A 22 -20.41 10.99 -24.91
N ALA A 23 -21.61 11.51 -24.71
CA ALA A 23 -22.47 11.06 -23.64
C ALA A 23 -22.79 9.60 -23.97
N SER A 24 -21.96 8.67 -23.49
CA SER A 24 -22.36 7.27 -23.40
C SER A 24 -23.48 7.21 -22.37
N ASN A 25 -24.70 7.49 -22.81
CA ASN A 25 -25.91 7.08 -22.12
C ASN A 25 -26.01 5.56 -22.25
N ASP A 26 -25.09 4.85 -21.60
CA ASP A 26 -25.20 3.42 -21.40
C ASP A 26 -25.91 3.24 -20.06
N SER A 27 -27.14 2.72 -20.13
CA SER A 27 -28.08 2.56 -19.00
C SER A 27 -27.62 1.56 -17.93
N ASN A 28 -26.35 1.13 -17.97
CA ASN A 28 -25.75 0.11 -17.12
C ASN A 28 -24.63 0.64 -16.21
N THR A 29 -24.26 1.92 -16.29
CA THR A 29 -23.23 2.52 -15.43
C THR A 29 -23.82 3.02 -14.11
N ILE A 30 -23.08 2.90 -13.00
CA ILE A 30 -23.50 3.42 -11.69
C ILE A 30 -22.76 4.72 -11.38
N THR A 31 -23.39 5.63 -10.63
CA THR A 31 -22.74 6.86 -10.17
C THR A 31 -21.70 6.57 -9.09
N GLN A 32 -20.76 7.49 -8.88
CA GLN A 32 -19.77 7.41 -7.80
C GLN A 32 -20.43 7.23 -6.42
N ASP A 33 -21.54 7.91 -6.15
CA ASP A 33 -22.28 7.79 -4.89
C ASP A 33 -22.93 6.41 -4.73
N GLN A 34 -23.50 5.87 -5.82
CA GLN A 34 -24.05 4.51 -5.83
C GLN A 34 -22.95 3.48 -5.59
N PHE A 35 -21.78 3.65 -6.21
CA PHE A 35 -20.60 2.82 -5.99
C PHE A 35 -20.15 2.84 -4.52
N LEU A 36 -19.95 4.02 -3.92
CA LEU A 36 -19.56 4.13 -2.51
C LEU A 36 -20.61 3.51 -1.57
N LYS A 37 -21.90 3.60 -1.93
CA LYS A 37 -22.98 2.95 -1.19
C LYS A 37 -22.89 1.42 -1.28
N TYR A 38 -22.52 0.88 -2.45
CA TYR A 38 -22.27 -0.56 -2.59
C TYR A 38 -21.07 -1.01 -1.77
N VAL A 39 -19.95 -0.29 -1.84
CA VAL A 39 -18.75 -0.58 -1.04
C VAL A 39 -19.11 -0.65 0.44
N LYS A 40 -19.73 0.40 0.99
CA LYS A 40 -20.08 0.48 2.42
C LYS A 40 -21.08 -0.58 2.89
N LYS A 41 -21.90 -1.13 1.97
CA LYS A 41 -22.86 -2.19 2.26
C LYS A 41 -22.26 -3.59 2.17
N SER A 42 -21.16 -3.75 1.43
CA SER A 42 -20.51 -5.04 1.23
C SER A 42 -20.09 -5.68 2.56
N LYS A 43 -20.08 -7.01 2.58
CA LYS A 43 -19.61 -7.80 3.73
C LYS A 43 -18.13 -7.49 4.01
N MET A 44 -17.30 -7.50 2.97
CA MET A 44 -15.87 -7.29 3.06
C MET A 44 -15.50 -5.91 3.65
N PHE A 45 -16.22 -4.84 3.28
CA PHE A 45 -16.01 -3.53 3.90
C PHE A 45 -16.29 -3.53 5.40
N LYS A 46 -17.36 -4.20 5.84
CA LYS A 46 -17.71 -4.25 7.27
C LYS A 46 -16.67 -5.02 8.08
N GLU A 47 -16.11 -6.08 7.49
CA GLU A 47 -15.08 -6.91 8.12
C GLU A 47 -13.75 -6.19 8.24
N LEU A 48 -13.31 -5.51 7.17
CA LEU A 48 -11.99 -4.85 7.10
C LEU A 48 -11.96 -3.44 7.70
N LYS A 49 -13.12 -2.79 7.88
CA LYS A 49 -13.18 -1.40 8.38
C LYS A 49 -12.44 -1.20 9.71
N LYS A 50 -12.39 -2.22 10.57
CA LYS A 50 -11.67 -2.14 11.86
C LYS A 50 -10.16 -1.91 11.66
N ASP A 51 -9.61 -2.44 10.58
CA ASP A 51 -8.18 -2.43 10.23
C ASP A 51 -7.78 -1.14 9.49
N PHE A 52 -8.76 -0.34 9.05
CA PHE A 52 -8.50 0.95 8.41
C PHE A 52 -7.88 1.94 9.39
N LEU A 53 -6.88 2.67 8.90
CA LEU A 53 -6.20 3.71 9.67
C LEU A 53 -7.09 4.92 9.94
N SER A 54 -7.82 5.40 8.93
CA SER A 54 -8.82 6.44 9.14
C SER A 54 -10.10 5.84 9.72
N LYS A 55 -10.52 6.34 10.89
CA LYS A 55 -11.83 6.00 11.46
C LYS A 55 -12.98 6.75 10.78
N ASP A 56 -12.66 7.85 10.08
CA ASP A 56 -13.61 8.51 9.19
C ASP A 56 -13.72 7.74 7.87
N ILE A 57 -14.80 6.98 7.71
CA ILE A 57 -15.10 6.18 6.52
C ILE A 57 -15.39 6.99 5.26
N LYS A 58 -15.54 8.31 5.39
CA LYS A 58 -15.65 9.22 4.24
C LYS A 58 -14.28 9.64 3.73
N LYS A 59 -13.22 9.45 4.52
CA LYS A 59 -11.83 9.61 4.08
C LYS A 59 -11.33 8.31 3.49
N TYR A 60 -11.56 8.18 2.19
CA TYR A 60 -10.80 7.24 1.37
C TYR A 60 -9.45 7.85 1.04
N TYR A 61 -8.47 6.98 0.82
CA TYR A 61 -7.14 7.38 0.39
C TYR A 61 -7.13 7.75 -1.10
N LEU A 62 -7.95 7.07 -1.90
CA LEU A 62 -8.15 7.32 -3.32
C LEU A 62 -9.58 6.94 -3.75
N LEU A 63 -10.17 7.71 -4.67
CA LEU A 63 -11.43 7.39 -5.35
C LEU A 63 -11.40 7.92 -6.79
N ASN A 64 -11.25 7.03 -7.76
CA ASN A 64 -11.08 7.40 -9.17
C ASN A 64 -11.98 6.53 -10.08
N PRO A 65 -12.34 7.01 -11.28
CA PRO A 65 -12.85 6.14 -12.33
C PRO A 65 -11.77 5.17 -12.81
N VAL A 66 -12.17 3.99 -13.28
CA VAL A 66 -11.29 3.05 -13.98
C VAL A 66 -11.49 3.26 -15.48
N ILE A 67 -10.43 3.61 -16.20
CA ILE A 67 -10.45 3.94 -17.64
C ILE A 67 -9.65 2.90 -18.42
N ASN A 68 -10.22 2.36 -19.50
CA ASN A 68 -9.55 1.41 -20.39
C ASN A 68 -8.66 2.13 -21.44
N GLU A 69 -8.00 1.35 -22.30
CA GLU A 69 -7.10 1.86 -23.35
C GLU A 69 -7.78 2.79 -24.36
N ASP A 70 -9.09 2.63 -24.57
CA ASP A 70 -9.91 3.45 -25.46
C ASP A 70 -10.43 4.75 -24.81
N ALA A 71 -9.91 5.09 -23.62
CA ALA A 71 -10.35 6.21 -22.78
C ALA A 71 -11.82 6.13 -22.33
N GLU A 72 -12.40 4.91 -22.30
CA GLU A 72 -13.75 4.66 -21.82
C GLU A 72 -13.73 4.23 -20.35
N GLN A 73 -14.66 4.78 -19.56
CA GLN A 73 -14.82 4.39 -18.16
C GLN A 73 -15.44 2.99 -18.07
N THR A 74 -14.71 2.07 -17.47
CA THR A 74 -15.11 0.67 -17.28
C THR A 74 -15.50 0.34 -15.83
N GLY A 75 -15.29 1.27 -14.90
CA GLY A 75 -15.62 1.04 -13.51
C GLY A 75 -15.31 2.19 -12.56
N TRP A 76 -15.34 1.87 -11.28
CA TRP A 76 -14.91 2.74 -10.17
C TRP A 76 -13.97 1.98 -9.24
N ILE A 77 -12.99 2.68 -8.67
CA ILE A 77 -12.10 2.14 -7.64
C ILE A 77 -12.05 3.08 -6.44
N VAL A 78 -12.11 2.54 -5.23
CA VAL A 78 -11.84 3.25 -3.97
C VAL A 78 -10.83 2.48 -3.15
N GLN A 79 -9.94 3.20 -2.48
CA GLN A 79 -8.90 2.61 -1.64
C GLN A 79 -8.90 3.18 -0.23
N TYR A 80 -8.57 2.32 0.72
CA TYR A 80 -8.40 2.64 2.13
C TYR A 80 -7.05 2.14 2.61
N GLU A 81 -6.32 2.98 3.32
CA GLU A 81 -5.09 2.61 4.00
C GLU A 81 -5.42 1.80 5.26
N ALA A 82 -4.77 0.65 5.43
CA ALA A 82 -5.05 -0.30 6.50
C ALA A 82 -3.79 -0.97 7.03
N LEU A 83 -3.85 -1.40 8.29
CA LEU A 83 -2.92 -2.38 8.87
C LEU A 83 -3.49 -3.77 8.61
N TYR A 84 -3.17 -4.35 7.46
CA TYR A 84 -3.70 -5.64 7.03
C TYR A 84 -2.73 -6.77 7.38
N ASN A 85 -3.24 -7.86 7.97
CA ASN A 85 -2.50 -9.08 8.31
C ASN A 85 -1.12 -8.86 8.98
N VAL A 86 -1.01 -7.85 9.84
CA VAL A 86 0.25 -7.50 10.52
C VAL A 86 0.78 -8.64 11.43
N GLU A 87 -0.07 -9.58 11.81
CA GLU A 87 0.35 -10.79 12.54
C GLU A 87 1.12 -11.80 11.65
N GLU A 88 0.84 -11.85 10.34
CA GLU A 88 1.56 -12.73 9.38
C GLU A 88 2.92 -12.15 8.94
N SER A 89 3.14 -10.84 9.12
CA SER A 89 4.41 -10.17 8.82
C SER A 89 5.43 -10.26 9.96
N LYS A 90 5.00 -10.52 11.20
CA LYS A 90 5.88 -10.72 12.39
C LYS A 90 6.57 -12.10 12.42
N GLY A 91 6.89 -12.60 11.22
CA GLY A 91 7.18 -13.98 10.93
C GLY A 91 8.67 -14.35 10.95
N LYS A 92 9.55 -13.64 11.66
CA LYS A 92 10.92 -14.13 11.95
C LYS A 92 11.35 -13.79 13.39
N LYS A 93 10.84 -14.62 14.30
CA LYS A 93 11.21 -14.83 15.71
C LYS A 93 12.68 -14.44 16.01
N ASN A 94 12.89 -13.52 16.96
CA ASN A 94 14.12 -13.50 17.75
C ASN A 94 14.14 -14.78 18.61
N LYS A 95 14.77 -15.84 18.10
CA LYS A 95 15.19 -16.96 18.95
C LYS A 95 16.43 -16.52 19.74
N GLY A 96 16.58 -17.09 20.93
CA GLY A 96 17.49 -16.63 22.00
C GLY A 96 18.90 -16.21 21.58
N ASN A 97 19.45 -15.26 22.33
CA ASN A 97 20.78 -14.66 22.17
C ASN A 97 21.07 -13.98 20.82
N GLU A 98 20.06 -13.73 19.99
CA GLU A 98 20.21 -12.88 18.80
C GLU A 98 20.08 -11.39 19.16
N ASN A 99 20.83 -10.55 18.46
CA ASN A 99 20.75 -9.09 18.57
C ASN A 99 19.29 -8.62 18.38
N PRO A 100 18.88 -7.53 19.05
CA PRO A 100 17.52 -7.01 18.97
C PRO A 100 17.19 -6.60 17.53
N LYS A 101 16.35 -7.38 16.83
CA LYS A 101 15.86 -7.02 15.50
C LYS A 101 14.75 -5.97 15.56
N VAL A 102 14.88 -4.93 14.74
CA VAL A 102 13.86 -3.88 14.58
C VAL A 102 13.09 -4.15 13.30
N GLU A 103 11.80 -4.45 13.43
CA GLU A 103 10.91 -4.65 12.27
C GLU A 103 10.09 -3.38 12.00
N ALA A 104 10.00 -2.97 10.74
CA ALA A 104 9.05 -1.97 10.28
C ALA A 104 7.73 -2.64 9.86
N THR A 105 6.59 -2.11 10.32
CA THR A 105 5.27 -2.51 9.82
C THR A 105 4.78 -1.51 8.79
N LEU A 106 4.58 -1.94 7.55
CA LEU A 106 4.11 -1.10 6.45
C LEU A 106 2.59 -1.18 6.30
N THR A 107 1.96 -0.08 5.90
CA THR A 107 0.53 -0.09 5.59
C THR A 107 0.24 -0.72 4.25
N SER A 108 -0.97 -1.28 4.15
CA SER A 108 -1.51 -1.86 2.92
C SER A 108 -2.65 -1.03 2.37
N LEU A 109 -2.96 -1.21 1.08
CA LEU A 109 -4.14 -0.60 0.46
C LEU A 109 -5.25 -1.65 0.25
N VAL A 110 -6.34 -1.49 0.98
CA VAL A 110 -7.58 -2.24 0.73
C VAL A 110 -8.36 -1.53 -0.36
N SER A 111 -8.54 -2.20 -1.49
CA SER A 111 -9.11 -1.64 -2.71
C SER A 111 -10.44 -2.32 -3.04
N PHE A 112 -11.48 -1.53 -3.29
CA PHE A 112 -12.75 -2.01 -3.82
C PHE A 112 -12.91 -1.50 -5.24
N MET A 113 -13.17 -2.39 -6.19
CA MET A 113 -13.35 -2.04 -7.59
C MET A 113 -14.68 -2.58 -8.10
N TYR A 114 -15.49 -1.70 -8.68
CA TYR A 114 -16.73 -2.09 -9.33
C TYR A 114 -16.55 -2.06 -10.84
N ASP A 115 -16.81 -3.19 -11.48
CA ASP A 115 -16.66 -3.39 -12.92
C ASP A 115 -18.05 -3.30 -13.60
N PHE A 116 -18.16 -2.44 -14.62
CA PHE A 116 -19.43 -2.16 -15.30
C PHE A 116 -19.91 -3.32 -16.18
N GLU A 117 -19.00 -4.09 -16.78
CA GLU A 117 -19.32 -5.19 -17.68
C GLU A 117 -19.87 -6.38 -16.88
N THR A 118 -19.13 -6.80 -15.87
CA THR A 118 -19.46 -7.95 -15.02
C THR A 118 -20.47 -7.62 -13.92
N LYS A 119 -20.68 -6.34 -13.62
CA LYS A 119 -21.54 -5.83 -12.54
C LYS A 119 -21.13 -6.38 -11.17
N LYS A 120 -19.84 -6.64 -10.98
CA LYS A 120 -19.27 -7.20 -9.75
C LYS A 120 -18.46 -6.16 -8.99
N LEU A 121 -18.64 -6.16 -7.68
CA LEU A 121 -17.74 -5.49 -6.75
C LEU A 121 -16.67 -6.51 -6.33
N ASN A 122 -15.43 -6.24 -6.70
CA ASN A 122 -14.28 -7.05 -6.36
C ASN A 122 -13.47 -6.36 -5.25
N THR A 123 -12.96 -7.14 -4.30
CA THR A 123 -12.11 -6.61 -3.21
C THR A 123 -10.70 -7.16 -3.27
N TYR A 124 -9.73 -6.26 -3.21
CA TYR A 124 -8.31 -6.58 -3.30
C TYR A 124 -7.53 -5.98 -2.14
N VAL A 125 -6.39 -6.57 -1.83
CA VAL A 125 -5.36 -5.95 -0.99
C VAL A 125 -4.09 -5.83 -1.80
N ILE A 126 -3.48 -4.65 -1.74
CA ILE A 126 -2.10 -4.40 -2.17
C ILE A 126 -1.28 -4.35 -0.89
N ASP A 127 -0.57 -5.44 -0.64
CA ASP A 127 0.13 -5.74 0.62
C ASP A 127 1.62 -5.40 0.47
N TYR A 128 2.04 -4.36 1.16
CA TYR A 128 3.41 -3.84 1.16
C TYR A 128 4.23 -4.35 2.36
N ASN A 129 3.67 -5.21 3.22
CA ASN A 129 4.37 -5.64 4.43
C ASN A 129 5.70 -6.36 4.14
N ARG A 130 5.85 -6.93 2.94
CA ARG A 130 7.06 -7.67 2.51
C ARG A 130 7.95 -6.86 1.56
N LEU A 131 7.67 -5.57 1.40
CA LEU A 131 8.40 -4.71 0.49
C LEU A 131 9.86 -4.55 0.91
N ILE A 132 10.13 -4.43 2.22
CA ILE A 132 11.50 -4.25 2.73
C ILE A 132 12.28 -5.56 2.61
N ASP A 133 11.76 -6.64 3.19
CA ASP A 133 12.48 -7.92 3.30
C ASP A 133 12.60 -8.70 1.98
N GLU A 134 11.56 -8.67 1.15
CA GLU A 134 11.49 -9.48 -0.07
C GLU A 134 11.58 -8.65 -1.35
N LYS A 135 11.68 -7.32 -1.25
CA LYS A 135 11.58 -6.39 -2.39
C LYS A 135 10.37 -6.71 -3.27
N ALA A 136 9.24 -7.01 -2.62
CA ALA A 136 8.05 -7.51 -3.30
C ALA A 136 6.74 -7.03 -2.69
N ILE A 137 5.74 -6.90 -3.56
CA ILE A 137 4.37 -6.50 -3.24
C ILE A 137 3.46 -7.69 -3.51
N TYR A 138 2.54 -7.97 -2.59
CA TYR A 138 1.58 -9.04 -2.75
C TYR A 138 0.22 -8.45 -3.11
N LEU A 139 -0.31 -8.85 -4.27
CA LEU A 139 -1.70 -8.61 -4.63
C LEU A 139 -2.54 -9.79 -4.14
N ARG A 140 -3.62 -9.51 -3.42
CA ARG A 140 -4.52 -10.53 -2.90
C ARG A 140 -5.93 -10.24 -3.37
N TYR A 141 -6.58 -11.22 -3.99
CA TYR A 141 -7.98 -11.13 -4.36
C TYR A 141 -8.82 -11.77 -3.26
N LEU A 142 -9.43 -10.95 -2.41
CA LEU A 142 -10.07 -11.41 -1.17
C LEU A 142 -11.32 -12.27 -1.40
N ASP A 143 -11.99 -12.10 -2.54
CA ASP A 143 -13.20 -12.87 -2.84
C ASP A 143 -12.89 -14.34 -3.19
N SER A 144 -11.66 -14.64 -3.66
CA SER A 144 -11.23 -15.99 -4.04
C SER A 144 -10.13 -16.56 -3.14
N GLY A 145 -9.38 -15.70 -2.44
CA GLY A 145 -8.17 -16.07 -1.70
C GLY A 145 -6.92 -16.20 -2.58
N GLU A 146 -7.01 -15.96 -3.89
CA GLU A 146 -5.86 -15.96 -4.78
C GLU A 146 -4.88 -14.84 -4.42
N SER A 147 -3.58 -15.11 -4.56
CA SER A 147 -2.52 -14.14 -4.31
C SER A 147 -1.46 -14.22 -5.40
N GLU A 148 -0.95 -13.05 -5.77
CA GLU A 148 0.09 -12.86 -6.77
C GLU A 148 1.22 -12.05 -6.16
N LYS A 149 2.45 -12.52 -6.35
CA LYS A 149 3.67 -11.80 -5.94
C LYS A 149 4.15 -10.95 -7.11
N ILE A 150 4.44 -9.69 -6.85
CA ILE A 150 5.10 -8.78 -7.77
C ILE A 150 6.46 -8.44 -7.19
N ASP A 151 7.51 -8.86 -7.87
CA ASP A 151 8.86 -8.36 -7.59
C ASP A 151 8.94 -6.90 -8.04
N VAL A 152 9.46 -6.01 -7.19
CA VAL A 152 9.56 -4.58 -7.52
C VAL A 152 10.46 -4.39 -8.75
N SER A 153 11.46 -5.25 -8.91
CA SER A 153 12.37 -5.23 -10.06
C SER A 153 11.69 -5.58 -11.41
N ASP A 154 10.53 -6.24 -11.39
CA ASP A 154 9.79 -6.68 -12.59
C ASP A 154 8.86 -5.60 -13.17
N VAL A 155 8.76 -4.43 -12.52
CA VAL A 155 7.83 -3.38 -12.92
C VAL A 155 8.55 -2.07 -13.26
N ASP A 156 8.58 -1.77 -14.55
CA ASP A 156 9.16 -0.53 -15.08
C ASP A 156 8.48 0.71 -14.45
N GLY A 157 9.29 1.63 -13.91
CA GLY A 157 8.85 2.87 -13.28
C GLY A 157 8.37 2.76 -11.82
N VAL A 158 8.30 1.55 -11.26
CA VAL A 158 8.01 1.34 -9.82
C VAL A 158 9.27 1.55 -8.97
N ASN A 159 10.42 1.13 -9.48
CA ASN A 159 11.70 1.27 -8.78
C ASN A 159 12.04 2.74 -8.44
N GLU A 160 11.63 3.71 -9.26
CA GLU A 160 12.06 5.11 -9.09
C GLU A 160 11.54 5.74 -7.79
N GLU A 161 10.33 5.38 -7.35
CA GLU A 161 9.70 5.92 -6.14
C GLU A 161 9.84 4.95 -4.95
N LEU A 162 9.77 3.64 -5.19
CA LEU A 162 9.87 2.66 -4.11
C LEU A 162 11.31 2.38 -3.65
N GLU A 163 12.32 2.38 -4.52
CA GLU A 163 13.71 2.10 -4.09
C GLU A 163 14.25 3.14 -3.08
N PRO A 164 14.07 4.47 -3.29
CA PRO A 164 14.48 5.46 -2.30
C PRO A 164 13.75 5.31 -0.97
N PHE A 165 12.45 4.99 -1.03
CA PHE A 165 11.65 4.70 0.15
C PHE A 165 12.18 3.47 0.90
N ILE A 166 12.40 2.36 0.19
CA ILE A 166 12.93 1.13 0.77
C ILE A 166 14.27 1.38 1.44
N THR A 167 15.19 2.08 0.76
CA THR A 167 16.50 2.44 1.31
C THR A 167 16.36 3.27 2.58
N THR A 168 15.43 4.24 2.59
CA THR A 168 15.18 5.08 3.77
C THR A 168 14.72 4.25 4.97
N VAL A 169 13.80 3.31 4.75
CA VAL A 169 13.30 2.44 5.83
C VAL A 169 14.39 1.47 6.31
N GLU A 170 15.19 0.91 5.41
CA GLU A 170 16.35 0.07 5.76
C GLU A 170 17.37 0.83 6.60
N ASP A 171 17.70 2.07 6.24
CA ASP A 171 18.60 2.93 7.01
C ASP A 171 18.03 3.25 8.40
N GLU A 172 16.72 3.53 8.52
CA GLU A 172 16.08 3.76 9.83
C GLU A 172 16.10 2.51 10.71
N ILE A 173 15.85 1.33 10.14
CA ILE A 173 15.96 0.05 10.84
C ILE A 173 17.39 -0.16 11.33
N ALA A 174 18.37 -0.05 10.43
CA ALA A 174 19.77 -0.31 10.76
C ALA A 174 20.32 0.65 11.83
N ASN A 175 19.97 1.94 11.76
CA ASN A 175 20.33 2.91 12.79
C ASN A 175 19.71 2.55 14.14
N LYS A 176 18.45 2.09 14.15
CA LYS A 176 17.78 1.72 15.40
C LYS A 176 18.32 0.42 15.99
N GLU A 177 18.65 -0.56 15.16
CA GLU A 177 19.30 -1.80 15.61
C GLU A 177 20.64 -1.49 16.26
N LYS A 178 21.45 -0.62 15.65
CA LYS A 178 22.71 -0.16 16.23
C LYS A 178 22.52 0.51 17.60
N ASP A 179 21.55 1.41 17.74
CA ASP A 179 21.23 2.04 19.03
C ASP A 179 20.86 1.01 20.11
N LEU A 180 20.14 -0.05 19.73
CA LEU A 180 19.73 -1.11 20.66
C LEU A 180 20.89 -2.05 21.00
N GLU A 181 21.77 -2.36 20.05
CA GLU A 181 23.00 -3.13 20.29
C GLU A 181 23.92 -2.40 21.28
N GLU A 182 24.22 -1.12 21.06
CA GLU A 182 25.02 -0.29 21.98
C GLU A 182 24.39 -0.23 23.37
N ALA A 183 23.06 -0.11 23.47
CA ALA A 183 22.35 -0.15 24.75
C ALA A 183 22.46 -1.52 25.44
N SER A 184 22.44 -2.62 24.69
CA SER A 184 22.54 -3.98 25.22
C SER A 184 23.94 -4.30 25.77
N GLU A 185 25.00 -3.85 25.10
CA GLU A 185 26.39 -4.03 25.55
C GLU A 185 26.66 -3.27 26.85
N ASN A 186 26.07 -2.09 27.02
CA ASN A 186 26.15 -1.31 28.25
C ASN A 186 25.46 -2.00 29.44
N ILE A 187 24.37 -2.75 29.19
CA ILE A 187 23.69 -3.56 30.22
C ILE A 187 24.54 -4.77 30.62
N GLN A 188 25.22 -5.42 29.67
CA GLN A 188 26.08 -6.58 29.96
C GLN A 188 27.39 -6.17 30.67
N SER A 189 27.95 -5.00 30.34
CA SER A 189 29.23 -4.52 30.90
C SER A 189 29.13 -3.85 32.27
N THR A 190 27.95 -3.40 32.70
CA THR A 190 27.71 -2.84 34.06
C THR A 190 27.51 -3.89 35.15
N SER A 191 27.66 -5.19 34.82
CA SER A 191 27.60 -6.34 35.74
C SER A 191 28.67 -6.37 36.85
N THR A 192 29.56 -5.38 36.97
CA THR A 192 30.58 -5.32 38.04
C THR A 192 30.46 -4.15 39.02
N ALA A 193 29.43 -3.30 38.93
CA ALA A 193 29.18 -2.26 39.94
C ALA A 193 27.67 -2.11 40.22
N PRO A 194 27.24 -1.96 41.49
CA PRO A 194 25.83 -1.90 41.85
C PRO A 194 25.27 -0.51 41.49
N VAL A 195 24.80 -0.36 40.26
CA VAL A 195 23.93 0.77 39.89
C VAL A 195 22.52 0.39 40.33
N ALA A 196 21.93 1.21 41.20
CA ALA A 196 20.55 1.10 41.61
C ALA A 196 19.62 1.37 40.41
N ILE A 197 19.32 0.33 39.64
CA ILE A 197 18.22 0.33 38.68
C ILE A 197 17.05 -0.31 39.42
N THR A 198 16.12 0.52 39.91
CA THR A 198 15.11 0.14 40.90
C THR A 198 14.00 -0.79 40.43
N ASP A 199 14.08 -1.39 39.22
CA ASP A 199 13.04 -2.31 38.72
C ASP A 199 13.60 -3.47 37.87
N ILE A 200 14.82 -3.94 38.12
CA ILE A 200 15.35 -5.16 37.47
C ILE A 200 15.32 -6.32 38.45
N GLU A 201 14.32 -7.19 38.33
CA GLU A 201 14.32 -8.51 38.96
C GLU A 201 15.57 -9.31 38.53
N PRO A 202 16.16 -10.13 39.41
CA PRO A 202 17.51 -10.68 39.24
C PRO A 202 17.64 -11.48 37.94
N LEU A 203 18.68 -11.13 37.17
CA LEU A 203 19.12 -11.74 35.91
C LEU A 203 19.49 -13.21 36.12
N ALA A 204 18.49 -14.10 36.11
CA ALA A 204 18.71 -15.51 35.84
C ALA A 204 18.88 -15.70 34.32
N ALA A 205 19.92 -16.43 33.91
CA ALA A 205 20.25 -16.72 32.51
C ALA A 205 19.01 -17.18 31.74
N GLY A 206 18.42 -16.26 30.97
CA GLY A 206 17.15 -16.43 30.29
C GLY A 206 17.03 -15.33 29.25
N ASN A 207 16.47 -15.68 28.09
CA ASN A 207 16.44 -14.85 26.89
C ASN A 207 16.04 -13.40 27.22
N ILE A 208 16.97 -12.47 27.01
CA ILE A 208 16.69 -11.04 27.07
C ILE A 208 16.12 -10.64 25.72
N CYS A 209 15.00 -9.91 25.71
CA CYS A 209 14.41 -9.38 24.48
C CYS A 209 13.93 -7.96 24.69
N TYR A 210 13.98 -7.19 23.60
CA TYR A 210 13.45 -5.85 23.56
C TYR A 210 11.96 -5.89 23.24
N GLN A 211 11.13 -5.42 24.16
CA GLN A 211 9.70 -5.29 23.95
C GLN A 211 9.37 -3.84 23.61
N CYS A 212 8.78 -3.63 22.44
CA CYS A 212 8.32 -2.31 22.03
C CYS A 212 7.18 -1.81 22.92
N SER A 213 7.32 -0.60 23.45
CA SER A 213 6.26 0.11 24.19
C SER A 213 5.65 1.24 23.38
N LYS A 214 6.37 1.78 22.38
CA LYS A 214 5.92 2.89 21.55
C LYS A 214 6.38 2.74 20.11
N LEU A 215 5.40 2.80 19.20
CA LEU A 215 5.61 2.89 17.77
C LEU A 215 5.55 4.35 17.33
N GLN A 216 6.48 4.77 16.48
CA GLN A 216 6.39 6.03 15.74
C GLN A 216 5.78 5.75 14.37
N LYS A 217 4.75 6.52 14.03
CA LYS A 217 4.15 6.49 12.69
C LYS A 217 4.87 7.49 11.80
N TYR A 218 5.33 7.00 10.65
CA TYR A 218 5.76 7.81 9.54
C TYR A 218 4.64 7.87 8.50
N GLN A 219 4.41 9.04 7.92
CA GLN A 219 3.31 9.22 6.98
C GLN A 219 3.69 8.64 5.63
N GLY A 220 2.73 7.94 5.01
CA GLY A 220 2.78 7.59 3.60
C GLY A 220 2.21 8.72 2.76
N ASP A 221 2.55 8.74 1.47
CA ASP A 221 1.94 9.65 0.50
C ASP A 221 1.83 8.98 -0.87
N TYR A 222 1.02 9.58 -1.72
CA TYR A 222 1.08 9.36 -3.16
C TYR A 222 1.81 10.54 -3.77
N SER A 223 2.76 10.25 -4.67
CA SER A 223 3.33 11.28 -5.53
C SER A 223 2.19 12.11 -6.18
N PRO A 224 2.20 13.46 -6.10
CA PRO A 224 1.13 14.31 -6.62
C PRO A 224 0.81 14.08 -8.10
N GLU A 225 1.82 13.69 -8.89
CA GLU A 225 1.70 13.37 -10.31
C GLU A 225 0.94 12.05 -10.51
N CYS A 226 1.10 11.10 -9.58
CA CYS A 226 0.42 9.83 -9.63
C CYS A 226 -1.04 9.88 -9.18
N LYS A 227 -1.43 10.72 -8.20
CA LYS A 227 -2.85 10.87 -7.79
C LYS A 227 -3.77 11.16 -8.99
N LYS A 228 -3.28 11.95 -9.95
CA LYS A 228 -4.02 12.33 -11.18
C LYS A 228 -4.07 11.24 -12.23
N ALA A 229 -3.14 10.29 -12.16
CA ALA A 229 -2.89 9.31 -13.19
C ALA A 229 -3.36 7.90 -12.80
N VAL A 230 -3.67 7.67 -11.52
CA VAL A 230 -4.34 6.45 -11.08
C VAL A 230 -5.69 6.28 -11.78
N GLY A 231 -5.94 5.10 -12.37
CA GLY A 231 -7.14 4.82 -13.16
C GLY A 231 -7.06 5.24 -14.63
N THR A 232 -5.92 5.75 -15.10
CA THR A 232 -5.67 6.05 -16.54
C THR A 232 -5.07 4.85 -17.29
N VAL A 233 -5.04 4.93 -18.63
CA VAL A 233 -4.52 3.91 -19.54
C VAL A 233 -3.16 3.36 -19.07
N CYS A 234 -3.05 2.04 -19.00
CA CYS A 234 -1.83 1.35 -18.62
C CYS A 234 -0.74 1.56 -19.68
N SER A 235 0.34 2.26 -19.32
CA SER A 235 1.55 2.34 -20.13
C SER A 235 2.67 1.42 -19.62
N VAL A 236 2.44 0.73 -18.50
CA VAL A 236 3.47 -0.06 -17.83
C VAL A 236 3.59 -1.43 -18.48
N LYS A 237 4.83 -1.77 -18.85
CA LYS A 237 5.22 -3.10 -19.28
C LYS A 237 5.68 -3.87 -18.04
N ILE A 238 5.07 -5.02 -17.80
CA ILE A 238 5.58 -5.98 -16.81
C ILE A 238 6.44 -6.98 -17.57
N THR A 239 7.70 -7.05 -17.22
CA THR A 239 8.69 -7.94 -17.85
C THR A 239 8.80 -9.30 -17.13
N GLY A 240 8.14 -9.44 -15.98
CA GLY A 240 8.08 -10.65 -15.15
C GLY A 240 7.08 -11.74 -15.59
N PRO A 241 6.77 -12.71 -14.70
CA PRO A 241 5.97 -13.89 -15.02
C PRO A 241 4.55 -13.56 -15.48
N LYS A 242 3.91 -14.51 -16.20
CA LYS A 242 2.52 -14.38 -16.66
C LYS A 242 1.57 -14.27 -15.47
N LEU A 243 1.24 -13.04 -15.09
CA LEU A 243 0.24 -12.76 -14.06
C LEU A 243 -1.16 -13.27 -14.44
N LEU A 244 -1.93 -13.67 -13.42
CA LEU A 244 -3.35 -13.98 -13.54
C LEU A 244 -4.12 -12.79 -14.14
N LYS A 245 -5.21 -13.09 -14.86
CA LYS A 245 -5.99 -12.07 -15.60
C LYS A 245 -6.51 -10.95 -14.68
N TRP A 246 -6.98 -11.30 -13.48
CA TRP A 246 -7.48 -10.32 -12.51
C TRP A 246 -6.36 -9.40 -11.98
N ALA A 247 -5.17 -9.96 -11.74
CA ALA A 247 -4.01 -9.20 -11.28
C ALA A 247 -3.57 -8.21 -12.36
N LYS A 248 -3.56 -8.64 -13.63
CA LYS A 248 -3.35 -7.75 -14.77
C LYS A 248 -4.38 -6.62 -14.82
N THR A 249 -5.66 -6.89 -14.59
CA THR A 249 -6.68 -5.82 -14.56
C THR A 249 -6.43 -4.84 -13.41
N LEU A 250 -6.10 -5.33 -12.21
CA LEU A 250 -5.81 -4.48 -11.06
C LEU A 250 -4.57 -3.63 -11.28
N ILE A 251 -3.55 -4.20 -11.91
CA ILE A 251 -2.31 -3.55 -12.33
C ILE A 251 -2.54 -2.60 -13.49
N CYS A 252 -3.39 -2.92 -14.47
CA CYS A 252 -3.67 -2.00 -15.57
C CYS A 252 -4.51 -0.82 -15.09
N ALA A 253 -5.44 -1.04 -14.16
CA ALA A 253 -6.16 0.02 -13.47
C ALA A 253 -5.31 0.72 -12.39
N GLY A 254 -4.17 0.15 -12.01
CA GLY A 254 -3.47 0.43 -10.74
C GLY A 254 -1.94 0.26 -10.75
N THR A 255 -1.26 0.37 -11.88
CA THR A 255 0.22 0.29 -11.91
C THR A 255 0.81 1.53 -11.29
N LYS A 256 0.17 2.67 -11.53
CA LYS A 256 0.43 3.93 -10.82
C LYS A 256 -0.07 3.90 -9.37
N ILE A 257 -0.94 2.96 -9.01
CA ILE A 257 -1.32 2.72 -7.60
C ILE A 257 -0.18 1.99 -6.88
N ILE A 258 0.37 0.94 -7.51
CA ILE A 258 1.40 0.09 -6.91
C ILE A 258 2.75 0.80 -6.83
N GLY A 259 3.15 1.50 -7.89
CA GLY A 259 4.46 2.17 -7.95
C GLY A 259 4.55 3.50 -7.23
N CYS A 260 3.45 4.23 -7.13
CA CYS A 260 3.50 5.60 -6.62
C CYS A 260 2.95 5.77 -5.21
N TYR A 261 2.42 4.70 -4.63
CA TYR A 261 2.03 4.73 -3.23
C TYR A 261 3.26 4.43 -2.38
N ILE A 262 3.67 5.43 -1.60
CA ILE A 262 4.65 5.26 -0.54
C ILE A 262 3.86 4.89 0.72
N PRO A 263 3.98 3.65 1.21
CA PRO A 263 3.23 3.23 2.38
C PRO A 263 3.67 3.98 3.62
N ALA A 264 2.70 4.31 4.48
CA ALA A 264 3.01 4.69 5.84
C ALA A 264 3.66 3.49 6.55
N TYR A 265 4.55 3.75 7.50
CA TYR A 265 5.18 2.68 8.25
C TYR A 265 5.32 3.04 9.72
N TYR A 266 5.45 1.99 10.53
CA TYR A 266 5.57 2.06 11.97
C TYR A 266 6.88 1.39 12.38
N ILE A 267 7.73 2.11 13.10
CA ILE A 267 8.97 1.59 13.69
C ILE A 267 8.88 1.74 15.21
N CYS A 268 9.47 0.78 15.93
CA CYS A 268 9.61 0.88 17.36
C CYS A 268 10.64 1.93 17.77
N VAL A 269 10.21 2.97 18.48
CA VAL A 269 11.10 4.05 18.93
C VAL A 269 11.42 3.97 20.42
N GLU A 270 10.50 3.44 21.23
CA GLU A 270 10.70 3.22 22.66
C GLU A 270 10.21 1.83 23.05
N GLY A 271 10.86 1.26 24.06
CA GLY A 271 10.65 -0.09 24.51
C GLY A 271 11.47 -0.36 25.75
N LYS A 272 11.41 -1.60 26.23
CA LYS A 272 12.15 -2.03 27.41
C LYS A 272 12.71 -3.41 27.20
N TRP A 273 13.90 -3.62 27.76
CA TRP A 273 14.49 -4.94 27.85
C TRP A 273 13.74 -5.76 28.90
N MET A 274 13.33 -6.96 28.52
CA MET A 274 12.57 -7.88 29.34
C MET A 274 13.30 -9.21 29.42
N THR A 275 13.23 -9.87 30.58
CA THR A 275 13.75 -11.23 30.81
C THR A 275 12.72 -12.32 30.51
N THR A 276 11.46 -11.92 30.33
CA THR A 276 10.37 -12.78 29.88
C THR A 276 9.99 -12.37 28.47
N CYS A 277 10.43 -13.13 27.48
CA CYS A 277 10.02 -12.91 26.10
C CYS A 277 8.62 -13.46 25.86
N PRO A 278 7.73 -12.66 25.26
CA PRO A 278 6.40 -13.15 24.94
C PRO A 278 6.54 -14.36 24.01
N ALA A 279 5.99 -15.49 24.44
CA ALA A 279 5.80 -16.64 23.59
C ALA A 279 4.61 -16.33 22.69
N TYR A 280 4.86 -15.99 21.44
CA TYR A 280 3.80 -15.92 20.42
C TYR A 280 3.81 -17.25 19.66
N ASP A 281 2.70 -17.99 19.79
CA ASP A 281 2.43 -19.24 19.07
C ASP A 281 2.49 -19.02 17.54
#